data_AF-A0A3D0KP74-F1
#
_entry.id   AF-A0A3D0KP74-F1
#
_cell.length_a   1.000
_cell.length_b   1.000
_cell.length_c   1.000
_cell.angle_alpha   90.00
_cell.angle_beta   90.00
_cell.angle_gamma   90.00
#
_symmetry.space_group_name_H-M   'P 1'
#
loop_
_entity.id
_entity.type
_entity.pdbx_description
1 polymer ?
#
loop_
_entity_poly.entity_id
_entity_poly.type
_entity_poly.pdbx_seq_one_letter_code
_entity_poly.pdbx_strand_id
1 'polypeptide(L)'
;MNSWVELLSFSTFGAALLLSVIGLWFTVVIPGIDHWSRRFFMSYFIVFLLGCLSNIIEVIFQYYNVPRAVFIFLLLLESLLLSLPLLMLTAYLLHCCGENIRTSKLLHAVLVLWAVFAALLVSTLFIDDFMYITPDDQYFRGSLYWLPLVPIIVAMLLNFIGTMRRRTQLSRKVFLAFIIAILPITVTLIVHLFIDVFPLIDVSYVLSALAMYSFILSDQIEQDRRQQQKIVRQQQEIAHERASVMVLQMRPHFIYNTLMSIYSLCRLDPQKAQQITMDFTNYLRKNFNAVATESTIPFSTELEHTRAYLAVEQAQYEDMLIVDYDTPFTNFRLPSLTLQPIV
;
A
#
# COMPACT_ATOMS: atom_id res chain seq x y z
N MET A 1 -24.99 -28.29 35.59
CA MET A 1 -25.17 -27.57 34.31
C MET A 1 -23.96 -26.68 34.14
N ASN A 2 -23.02 -26.79 33.19
CA ASN A 2 -22.79 -27.70 32.06
C ASN A 2 -21.28 -27.71 31.76
N SER A 3 -20.54 -28.77 32.11
CA SER A 3 -19.09 -28.87 31.86
C SER A 3 -18.70 -28.68 30.39
N TRP A 4 -19.59 -29.08 29.47
CA TRP A 4 -19.39 -28.89 28.03
C TRP A 4 -19.43 -27.42 27.57
N VAL A 5 -20.25 -26.58 28.21
CA VAL A 5 -20.38 -25.16 27.84
C VAL A 5 -19.16 -24.37 28.34
N GLU A 6 -18.68 -24.67 29.55
CA GLU A 6 -17.45 -24.09 30.09
C GLU A 6 -16.23 -24.51 29.25
N LEU A 7 -16.13 -25.79 28.87
CA LEU A 7 -15.03 -26.31 28.07
C LEU A 7 -15.05 -25.74 26.63
N LEU A 8 -16.24 -25.56 26.05
CA LEU A 8 -16.42 -24.89 24.76
C LEU A 8 -16.06 -23.40 24.84
N SER A 9 -16.44 -22.70 25.91
CA SER A 9 -16.09 -21.29 26.13
C SER A 9 -14.57 -21.12 26.33
N PHE A 10 -13.95 -21.97 27.13
CA PHE A 10 -12.50 -21.97 27.34
C PHE A 10 -11.72 -22.21 26.03
N SER A 11 -12.15 -23.19 25.23
CA SER A 11 -11.52 -23.47 23.93
C SER A 11 -11.66 -22.32 22.92
N THR A 12 -12.79 -21.62 22.92
CA THR A 12 -13.05 -20.49 22.01
C THR A 12 -12.26 -19.25 22.42
N PHE A 13 -12.14 -18.93 23.70
CA PHE A 13 -11.24 -17.88 24.19
C PHE A 13 -9.77 -18.21 23.88
N GLY A 14 -9.36 -19.47 24.08
CA GLY A 14 -8.02 -19.93 23.69
C GLY A 14 -7.74 -19.76 22.20
N ALA A 15 -8.72 -20.08 21.34
CA ALA A 15 -8.62 -19.87 19.91
C ALA A 15 -8.52 -18.38 19.54
N ALA A 16 -9.35 -17.52 20.15
CA ALA A 16 -9.31 -16.07 19.94
C ALA A 16 -7.97 -15.45 20.38
N LEU A 17 -7.40 -15.92 21.48
CA LEU A 17 -6.08 -15.52 21.95
C LEU A 17 -4.97 -15.92 20.98
N LEU A 18 -4.97 -17.18 20.52
CA LEU A 18 -4.00 -17.66 19.52
C LEU A 18 -4.11 -16.86 18.21
N LEU A 19 -5.33 -16.62 17.72
CA LEU A 19 -5.56 -15.83 16.51
C LEU A 19 -5.10 -14.37 16.68
N SER A 20 -5.26 -13.79 17.87
CA SER A 20 -4.77 -12.44 18.18
C SER A 20 -3.23 -12.38 18.18
N VAL A 21 -2.56 -13.39 18.74
CA VAL A 21 -1.10 -13.54 18.69
C VAL A 21 -0.61 -13.69 17.24
N ILE A 22 -1.29 -14.52 16.45
CA ILE A 22 -0.99 -14.70 15.01
C ILE A 22 -1.16 -13.38 14.26
N GLY A 23 -2.24 -12.64 14.51
CA GLY A 23 -2.47 -11.32 13.92
C GLY A 23 -1.34 -10.34 14.26
N LEU A 24 -0.95 -10.28 15.53
CA LEU A 24 0.15 -9.42 15.98
C LEU A 24 1.48 -9.83 15.31
N TRP A 25 1.77 -11.13 15.23
CA TRP A 25 2.94 -11.64 14.53
C TRP A 25 2.95 -11.23 13.05
N PHE A 26 1.83 -11.39 12.34
CA PHE A 26 1.71 -10.97 10.95
C PHE A 26 1.93 -9.46 10.75
N THR A 27 1.42 -8.62 11.66
CA THR A 27 1.61 -7.16 11.56
C THR A 27 3.07 -6.72 11.77
N VAL A 28 3.86 -7.50 12.51
CA VAL A 28 5.28 -7.23 12.75
C VAL A 28 6.14 -7.76 11.60
N VAL A 29 5.88 -8.98 11.15
CA VAL A 29 6.75 -9.70 10.20
C VAL A 29 6.53 -9.26 8.76
N ILE A 30 5.29 -8.97 8.35
CA ILE A 30 5.00 -8.69 6.94
C ILE A 30 5.45 -7.25 6.58
N PRO A 31 6.38 -7.09 5.63
CA PRO A 31 6.74 -5.77 5.10
C PRO A 31 5.70 -5.28 4.09
N GLY A 32 5.71 -3.98 3.79
CA GLY A 32 4.85 -3.39 2.75
C GLY A 32 3.55 -2.75 3.24
N ILE A 33 3.20 -2.91 4.52
CA ILE A 33 2.10 -2.13 5.11
C ILE A 33 2.59 -0.75 5.55
N ASP A 34 1.81 0.30 5.23
CA ASP A 34 2.07 1.65 5.68
C ASP A 34 2.12 1.74 7.22
N HIS A 35 2.88 2.70 7.72
CA HIS A 35 3.15 2.82 9.15
C HIS A 35 1.90 3.13 9.99
N TRP A 36 0.90 3.82 9.43
CA TRP A 36 -0.34 4.15 10.13
C TRP A 36 -1.24 2.92 10.27
N SER A 37 -1.46 2.20 9.18
CA SER A 37 -2.22 0.94 9.19
C SER A 37 -1.54 -0.10 10.07
N ARG A 38 -0.21 -0.19 10.07
CA ARG A 38 0.53 -1.07 10.98
C ARG A 38 0.23 -0.77 12.45
N ARG A 39 0.33 0.50 12.85
CA ARG A 39 0.04 0.93 14.23
C ARG A 39 -1.40 0.66 14.62
N PHE A 40 -2.34 0.90 13.71
CA PHE A 40 -3.74 0.58 13.91
C PHE A 40 -3.94 -0.90 14.22
N PHE A 41 -3.48 -1.79 13.33
CA PHE A 41 -3.67 -3.24 13.51
C PHE A 41 -2.90 -3.80 14.71
N MET A 42 -1.68 -3.33 14.97
CA MET A 42 -0.96 -3.71 16.20
C MET A 42 -1.76 -3.34 17.44
N SER A 43 -2.23 -2.09 17.53
CA SER A 43 -3.04 -1.64 18.68
C SER A 43 -4.33 -2.45 18.79
N TYR A 44 -4.97 -2.77 17.66
CA TYR A 44 -6.23 -3.50 17.59
C TYR A 44 -6.07 -4.94 18.12
N PHE A 45 -5.03 -5.65 17.67
CA PHE A 45 -4.71 -6.99 18.17
C PHE A 45 -4.24 -7.00 19.63
N ILE A 46 -3.51 -5.96 20.08
CA ILE A 46 -3.11 -5.83 21.50
C ILE A 46 -4.34 -5.67 22.39
N VAL A 47 -5.30 -4.82 22.01
CA VAL A 47 -6.55 -4.62 22.78
C VAL A 47 -7.33 -5.94 22.88
N PHE A 48 -7.45 -6.72 21.80
CA PHE A 48 -8.09 -8.04 21.88
C PHE A 48 -7.31 -9.04 22.71
N LEU A 49 -5.99 -9.06 22.58
CA LEU A 49 -5.15 -9.96 23.36
C LEU A 49 -5.34 -9.69 24.86
N LEU A 50 -5.42 -8.41 25.27
CA LEU A 50 -5.73 -8.02 26.63
C LEU A 50 -7.16 -8.43 27.05
N GLY A 51 -8.15 -8.26 26.17
CA GLY A 51 -9.53 -8.71 26.43
C GLY A 51 -9.65 -10.23 26.60
N CYS A 52 -9.01 -11.01 25.72
CA CYS A 52 -8.96 -12.47 25.82
C CYS A 52 -8.21 -12.95 27.08
N LEU A 53 -7.13 -12.26 27.46
CA LEU A 53 -6.43 -12.56 28.72
C LEU A 53 -7.31 -12.27 29.93
N SER A 54 -8.07 -11.15 29.92
CA SER A 54 -9.02 -10.81 30.98
C SER A 54 -10.07 -11.92 31.16
N ASN A 55 -10.66 -12.40 30.07
CA ASN A 55 -11.60 -13.52 30.04
C ASN A 55 -11.02 -14.79 30.68
N ILE A 56 -9.80 -15.17 30.28
CA ILE A 56 -9.15 -16.38 30.81
C ILE A 56 -8.89 -16.23 32.32
N ILE A 57 -8.47 -15.04 32.76
CA ILE A 57 -8.27 -14.76 34.19
C ILE A 57 -9.59 -14.85 34.96
N GLU A 58 -10.69 -14.32 34.40
CA GLU A 58 -12.02 -14.40 34.99
C GLU A 58 -12.45 -15.86 35.19
N VAL A 59 -12.34 -16.70 34.15
CA VAL A 59 -12.68 -18.13 34.22
C VAL A 59 -11.83 -18.85 35.26
N ILE A 60 -10.52 -18.55 35.34
CA ILE A 60 -9.64 -19.14 36.36
C ILE A 60 -10.08 -18.69 37.76
N PHE A 61 -10.39 -17.40 37.95
CA PHE A 61 -10.75 -16.85 39.26
C PHE A 61 -12.10 -17.35 39.77
N GLN A 62 -13.02 -17.68 38.87
CA GLN A 62 -14.27 -18.36 39.23
C GLN A 62 -14.00 -19.72 39.91
N TYR A 63 -12.92 -20.42 39.56
CA TYR A 63 -12.54 -21.69 40.18
C TYR A 63 -11.92 -21.53 41.59
N TYR A 64 -11.34 -20.37 41.89
CA TYR A 64 -10.59 -20.13 43.13
C TYR A 64 -11.36 -19.32 44.20
N ASN A 65 -12.69 -19.12 44.05
CA ASN A 65 -13.54 -18.38 45.00
C ASN A 65 -12.96 -17.00 45.40
N VAL A 66 -12.56 -16.23 44.39
CA VAL A 66 -12.00 -14.88 44.55
C VAL A 66 -13.10 -13.89 44.98
N PRO A 67 -12.80 -12.80 45.75
CA PRO A 67 -13.82 -11.84 46.17
C PRO A 67 -14.64 -11.29 45.00
N ARG A 68 -15.96 -11.18 45.17
CA ARG A 68 -16.91 -10.70 44.14
C ARG A 68 -16.52 -9.38 43.49
N ALA A 69 -15.91 -8.47 44.24
CA ALA A 69 -15.44 -7.18 43.72
C ALA A 69 -14.39 -7.33 42.60
N VAL A 70 -13.53 -8.36 42.67
CA VAL A 70 -12.51 -8.63 41.65
C VAL A 70 -13.16 -9.17 40.38
N PHE A 71 -14.12 -10.08 40.51
CA PHE A 71 -14.88 -10.64 39.38
C PHE A 71 -15.62 -9.53 38.61
N ILE A 72 -16.34 -8.69 39.33
CA ILE A 72 -17.06 -7.54 38.75
C ILE A 72 -16.11 -6.56 38.05
N PHE A 73 -14.94 -6.30 38.65
CA PHE A 73 -13.93 -5.43 38.03
C PHE A 73 -13.41 -6.01 36.71
N LEU A 74 -13.13 -7.31 36.65
CA LEU A 74 -12.66 -7.97 35.43
C LEU A 74 -13.71 -7.93 34.32
N LEU A 75 -14.98 -8.18 34.65
CA LEU A 75 -16.09 -8.11 33.70
C LEU A 75 -16.28 -6.70 33.11
N LEU A 76 -16.15 -5.66 33.95
CA LEU A 76 -16.18 -4.27 33.49
C LEU A 76 -14.98 -3.94 32.59
N LEU A 77 -13.78 -4.34 33.00
CA LEU A 77 -12.55 -4.10 32.26
C LEU A 77 -12.62 -4.75 30.88
N GLU A 78 -13.06 -6.00 30.82
CA GLU A 78 -13.25 -6.74 29.59
C GLU A 78 -14.24 -6.05 28.65
N SER A 79 -15.43 -5.72 29.16
CA SER A 79 -16.48 -5.06 28.38
C SER A 79 -16.02 -3.72 27.80
N LEU A 80 -15.21 -2.97 28.56
CA LEU A 80 -14.59 -1.74 28.08
C LEU A 80 -13.54 -2.03 27.00
N LEU A 81 -12.63 -2.99 27.21
CA LEU A 81 -11.59 -3.35 26.24
C LEU A 81 -12.19 -3.79 24.90
N LEU A 82 -13.19 -4.68 24.92
CA LEU A 82 -13.89 -5.18 23.73
C LEU A 82 -14.71 -4.12 22.99
N SER A 83 -15.04 -3.01 23.65
CA SER A 83 -15.74 -1.89 23.02
C SER A 83 -14.79 -0.89 22.33
N LEU A 84 -13.50 -0.84 22.66
CA LEU A 84 -12.52 0.07 22.02
C LEU A 84 -12.34 -0.14 20.51
N PRO A 85 -12.32 -1.38 19.97
CA PRO A 85 -12.30 -1.66 18.53
C PRO A 85 -13.30 -0.83 17.70
N LEU A 86 -14.48 -0.57 18.23
CA LEU A 86 -15.50 0.27 17.60
C LEU A 86 -14.97 1.68 17.30
N LEU A 87 -14.34 2.32 18.29
CA LEU A 87 -13.77 3.66 18.17
C LEU A 87 -12.59 3.66 17.20
N MET A 88 -11.76 2.63 17.29
CA MET A 88 -10.59 2.46 16.42
C MET A 88 -11.02 2.33 14.96
N LEU A 89 -12.06 1.54 14.66
CA LEU A 89 -12.61 1.40 13.31
C LEU A 89 -13.12 2.73 12.76
N THR A 90 -13.81 3.55 13.57
CA THR A 90 -14.25 4.88 13.16
C THR A 90 -13.06 5.79 12.83
N ALA A 91 -12.06 5.83 13.69
CA ALA A 91 -10.86 6.65 13.49
C ALA A 91 -10.10 6.21 12.22
N TYR A 92 -9.98 4.90 12.00
CA TYR A 92 -9.31 4.34 10.83
C TYR A 92 -10.08 4.59 9.53
N LEU A 93 -11.42 4.49 9.55
CA LEU A 93 -12.26 4.87 8.40
C LEU A 93 -12.04 6.32 7.98
N LEU A 94 -12.00 7.25 8.95
CA LEU A 94 -11.76 8.66 8.69
C LEU A 94 -10.35 8.90 8.13
N HIS A 95 -9.35 8.20 8.67
CA HIS A 95 -7.98 8.25 8.14
C HIS A 95 -7.91 7.79 6.68
N CYS A 96 -8.53 6.65 6.33
CA CYS A 96 -8.58 6.15 4.95
C CYS A 96 -9.27 7.12 3.98
N CYS A 97 -10.19 7.95 4.47
CA CYS A 97 -10.90 8.95 3.67
C CYS A 97 -10.20 10.33 3.66
N GLY A 98 -9.07 10.49 4.37
CA GLY A 98 -8.37 11.78 4.49
C GLY A 98 -9.15 12.82 5.29
N GLU A 99 -10.13 12.41 6.10
CA GLU A 99 -10.93 13.32 6.93
C GLU A 99 -10.23 13.64 8.25
N ASN A 100 -10.37 14.88 8.72
CA ASN A 100 -9.83 15.26 10.01
C ASN A 100 -10.63 14.62 11.16
N ILE A 101 -9.96 13.75 11.90
CA ILE A 101 -10.51 12.99 13.04
C ILE A 101 -11.13 13.93 14.08
N ARG A 102 -10.49 15.08 14.36
CA ARG A 102 -10.92 16.01 15.43
C ARG A 102 -12.20 16.78 15.12
N THR A 103 -12.60 16.90 13.86
CA THR A 103 -13.78 17.69 13.46
C THR A 103 -14.91 16.81 12.94
N SER A 104 -14.71 15.49 12.87
CA SER A 104 -15.67 14.58 12.27
C SER A 104 -16.91 14.38 13.15
N LYS A 105 -18.09 14.73 12.63
CA LYS A 105 -19.37 14.49 13.33
C LYS A 105 -19.62 13.01 13.63
N LEU A 106 -19.14 12.11 12.76
CA LEU A 106 -19.27 10.67 12.95
C LEU A 106 -18.53 10.22 14.21
N LEU A 107 -17.26 10.61 14.36
CA LEU A 107 -16.46 10.23 15.53
C LEU A 107 -17.08 10.77 16.83
N HIS A 108 -17.54 12.03 16.85
CA HIS A 108 -18.19 12.59 18.03
C HIS A 108 -19.46 11.81 18.40
N ALA A 109 -20.30 11.45 17.42
CA ALA A 109 -21.49 10.66 17.67
C ALA A 109 -21.16 9.26 18.26
N VAL A 110 -20.15 8.58 17.69
CA VAL A 110 -19.69 7.28 18.19
C VAL A 110 -19.08 7.41 19.59
N LEU A 111 -18.31 8.46 19.87
CA LEU A 111 -17.74 8.74 21.20
C LEU A 111 -18.82 9.00 22.24
N VAL A 112 -19.87 9.76 21.90
CA VAL A 112 -21.01 9.99 22.80
C VAL A 112 -21.72 8.67 23.11
N LEU A 113 -21.99 7.84 22.10
CA LEU A 113 -22.60 6.52 22.31
C LEU A 113 -21.72 5.61 23.16
N TRP A 114 -20.40 5.64 22.96
CA TRP A 114 -19.45 4.88 23.77
C TRP A 114 -19.40 5.39 25.22
N ALA A 115 -19.49 6.70 25.46
CA ALA A 115 -19.58 7.25 26.80
C ALA A 115 -20.89 6.87 27.51
N VAL A 116 -22.01 6.83 26.76
CA VAL A 116 -23.30 6.33 27.26
C VAL A 116 -23.19 4.83 27.60
N PHE A 117 -22.56 4.03 26.74
CA PHE A 117 -22.27 2.62 27.04
C PHE A 117 -21.48 2.48 28.34
N ALA A 118 -20.37 3.20 28.50
CA ALA A 118 -19.53 3.13 29.69
C ALA A 118 -20.30 3.53 30.96
N ALA A 119 -21.16 4.56 30.88
CA ALA A 119 -22.01 4.97 32.00
C ALA A 119 -23.05 3.91 32.35
N LEU A 120 -23.71 3.31 31.35
CA LEU A 120 -24.68 2.22 31.55
C LEU A 120 -23.98 0.97 32.12
N LEU A 121 -22.79 0.65 31.63
CA LEU A 121 -21.96 -0.44 32.13
C LEU A 121 -21.64 -0.26 33.62
N VAL A 122 -21.23 0.94 34.03
CA VAL A 122 -20.99 1.24 35.46
C VAL A 122 -22.28 1.18 36.28
N SER A 123 -23.43 1.55 35.70
CA SER A 123 -24.72 1.48 36.39
C SER A 123 -25.15 0.03 36.70
N THR A 124 -24.63 -0.96 35.96
CA THR A 124 -24.88 -2.38 36.25
C THR A 124 -24.37 -2.82 37.61
N LEU A 125 -23.43 -2.08 38.22
CA LEU A 125 -22.92 -2.32 39.57
C LEU A 125 -23.94 -2.08 40.68
N PHE A 126 -24.95 -1.26 40.41
CA PHE A 126 -25.86 -0.71 41.42
C PHE A 126 -27.31 -1.16 41.23
N ILE A 127 -27.62 -1.77 40.09
CA ILE A 127 -28.99 -2.06 39.66
C ILE A 127 -29.08 -3.54 39.27
N ASP A 128 -29.70 -4.32 40.14
CA ASP A 128 -29.86 -5.79 39.99
C ASP A 128 -30.70 -6.20 38.76
N ASP A 129 -31.48 -5.26 38.20
CA ASP A 129 -32.26 -5.50 36.97
C ASP A 129 -31.41 -5.63 35.70
N PHE A 130 -30.13 -5.22 35.73
CA PHE A 130 -29.21 -5.46 34.62
C PHE A 130 -28.62 -6.86 34.69
N MET A 131 -27.99 -7.18 35.82
CA MET A 131 -27.32 -8.45 36.09
C MET A 131 -27.38 -8.69 37.59
N TYR A 132 -27.63 -9.93 37.98
CA TYR A 132 -27.49 -10.33 39.39
C TYR A 132 -26.74 -11.66 39.46
N ILE A 133 -25.92 -11.78 40.50
CA ILE A 133 -25.14 -12.98 40.78
C ILE A 133 -25.83 -13.69 41.93
N THR A 134 -26.26 -14.94 41.72
CA THR A 134 -26.87 -15.75 42.80
C THR A 134 -25.85 -16.08 43.88
N PRO A 135 -26.30 -16.48 45.09
CA PRO A 135 -25.40 -16.90 46.17
C PRO A 135 -24.44 -18.04 45.80
N ASP A 136 -24.79 -18.84 44.79
CA ASP A 136 -23.97 -19.92 44.21
C ASP A 136 -22.97 -19.42 43.14
N ASP A 137 -22.71 -18.11 43.09
CA ASP A 137 -21.84 -17.39 42.14
C ASP A 137 -22.12 -17.70 40.65
N GLN A 138 -23.40 -17.94 40.34
CA GLN A 138 -23.88 -18.08 38.96
C GLN A 138 -24.39 -16.74 38.42
N TYR A 139 -24.02 -16.48 37.17
CA TYR A 139 -24.37 -15.27 36.45
C TYR A 139 -25.77 -15.39 35.82
N PHE A 140 -26.65 -14.43 36.12
CA PHE A 140 -27.96 -14.32 35.49
C PHE A 140 -28.19 -12.93 34.87
N ARG A 141 -28.75 -12.95 33.65
CA ARG A 141 -29.14 -11.75 32.91
C ARG A 141 -30.45 -11.22 33.48
N GLY A 142 -30.46 -9.97 33.92
CA GLY A 142 -31.68 -9.28 34.33
C GLY A 142 -32.52 -8.82 33.14
N SER A 143 -33.72 -8.32 33.41
CA SER A 143 -34.67 -7.90 32.37
C SER A 143 -34.18 -6.70 31.53
N LEU A 144 -33.25 -5.89 32.06
CA LEU A 144 -32.68 -4.71 31.42
C LEU A 144 -31.28 -4.96 30.84
N TYR A 145 -30.78 -6.19 30.82
CA TYR A 145 -29.45 -6.54 30.29
C TYR A 145 -29.19 -6.05 28.86
N TRP A 146 -30.23 -5.93 28.04
CA TRP A 146 -30.12 -5.46 26.66
C TRP A 146 -29.77 -3.97 26.55
N LEU A 147 -30.08 -3.16 27.56
CA LEU A 147 -30.00 -1.71 27.50
C LEU A 147 -28.55 -1.18 27.35
N PRO A 148 -27.53 -1.68 28.07
CA PRO A 148 -26.14 -1.30 27.85
C PRO A 148 -25.63 -1.68 26.44
N LEU A 149 -26.18 -2.70 25.80
CA LEU A 149 -25.72 -3.14 24.46
C LEU A 149 -26.22 -2.22 23.33
N VAL A 150 -27.35 -1.53 23.53
CA VAL A 150 -27.97 -0.68 22.51
C VAL A 150 -27.03 0.42 21.97
N PRO A 151 -26.33 1.22 22.80
CA PRO A 151 -25.41 2.24 22.29
C PRO A 151 -24.29 1.68 21.41
N ILE A 152 -23.75 0.51 21.74
CA ILE A 152 -22.68 -0.14 20.95
C ILE A 152 -23.22 -0.60 19.59
N ILE A 153 -24.40 -1.22 19.56
CA ILE A 153 -25.05 -1.65 18.32
C ILE A 153 -25.36 -0.44 17.43
N VAL A 154 -25.92 0.63 18.00
CA VAL A 154 -26.22 1.87 17.27
C VAL A 154 -24.94 2.50 16.71
N ALA A 155 -23.86 2.54 17.50
CA ALA A 155 -22.58 3.09 17.06
C ALA A 155 -21.97 2.25 15.91
N MET A 156 -22.13 0.94 15.96
CA MET A 156 -21.65 0.05 14.91
C MET A 156 -22.48 0.19 13.61
N LEU A 157 -23.79 0.41 13.73
CA LEU A 157 -24.65 0.78 12.60
C LEU A 157 -24.27 2.16 12.02
N LEU A 158 -23.90 3.13 12.86
CA LEU A 158 -23.37 4.41 12.39
C LEU A 158 -22.06 4.25 11.63
N ASN A 159 -21.15 3.36 12.08
CA ASN A 159 -19.95 3.00 11.33
C ASN A 159 -20.30 2.37 9.98
N PHE A 160 -21.28 1.47 9.94
CA PHE A 160 -21.76 0.90 8.68
C PHE A 160 -22.29 1.97 7.72
N ILE A 161 -23.18 2.85 8.19
CA ILE A 161 -23.72 3.98 7.41
C ILE A 161 -22.60 4.93 6.98
N GLY A 162 -21.64 5.19 7.87
CA GLY A 162 -20.47 6.03 7.62
C GLY A 162 -19.60 5.48 6.49
N THR A 163 -19.35 4.18 6.48
CA THR A 163 -18.68 3.45 5.40
C THR A 163 -19.47 3.52 4.11
N MET A 164 -20.79 3.33 4.17
CA MET A 164 -21.65 3.37 2.98
C MET A 164 -21.66 4.74 2.30
N ARG A 165 -21.71 5.82 3.08
CA ARG A 165 -21.65 7.19 2.56
C ARG A 165 -20.32 7.53 1.88
N ARG A 166 -19.24 6.85 2.27
CA ARG A 166 -17.87 7.08 1.76
C ARG A 166 -17.42 6.05 0.73
N ARG A 167 -18.34 5.25 0.20
CA ARG A 167 -18.05 4.18 -0.77
C ARG A 167 -17.25 4.66 -2.00
N THR A 168 -17.42 5.92 -2.41
CA THR A 168 -16.77 6.51 -3.59
C THR A 168 -15.37 7.04 -3.30
N GLN A 169 -15.02 7.26 -2.04
CA GLN A 169 -13.70 7.74 -1.61
C GLN A 169 -12.73 6.59 -1.33
N LEU A 170 -13.25 5.38 -1.08
CA LEU A 170 -12.48 4.20 -0.75
C LEU A 170 -12.23 3.32 -1.99
N SER A 171 -11.10 2.62 -2.01
CA SER A 171 -10.88 1.54 -2.98
C SER A 171 -11.87 0.40 -2.72
N ARG A 172 -12.19 -0.39 -3.76
CA ARG A 172 -13.14 -1.52 -3.63
C ARG A 172 -12.71 -2.51 -2.54
N LYS A 173 -11.41 -2.79 -2.42
CA LYS A 173 -10.88 -3.71 -1.40
C LYS A 173 -10.97 -3.12 0.01
N VAL A 174 -10.62 -1.84 0.19
CA VAL A 174 -10.72 -1.17 1.49
C VAL A 174 -12.18 -1.05 1.94
N PHE A 175 -13.09 -0.71 1.03
CA PHE A 175 -14.53 -0.71 1.32
C PHE A 175 -15.01 -2.09 1.80
N LEU A 176 -14.66 -3.17 1.07
CA LEU A 176 -15.00 -4.53 1.48
C LEU A 176 -14.37 -4.91 2.83
N ALA A 177 -13.13 -4.46 3.09
CA ALA A 177 -12.46 -4.70 4.37
C ALA A 177 -13.26 -4.12 5.55
N PHE A 178 -13.81 -2.92 5.43
CA PHE A 178 -14.68 -2.33 6.45
C PHE A 178 -16.02 -3.07 6.59
N ILE A 179 -16.61 -3.55 5.50
CA ILE A 179 -17.85 -4.34 5.57
C ILE A 179 -17.61 -5.67 6.30
N ILE A 180 -16.50 -6.35 5.97
CA ILE A 180 -16.08 -7.59 6.63
C ILE A 180 -15.71 -7.34 8.10
N ALA A 181 -15.15 -6.17 8.42
CA ALA A 181 -14.91 -5.79 9.80
C ALA A 181 -16.22 -5.61 10.57
N ILE A 182 -17.15 -4.82 10.02
CA ILE A 182 -18.31 -4.31 10.76
C ILE A 182 -19.45 -5.33 10.85
N LEU A 183 -19.79 -5.97 9.73
CA LEU A 183 -21.04 -6.74 9.62
C LEU A 183 -21.07 -7.98 10.53
N PRO A 184 -20.05 -8.86 10.57
CA PRO A 184 -20.06 -10.02 11.46
C PRO A 184 -20.20 -9.62 12.93
N ILE A 185 -19.48 -8.57 13.35
CA ILE A 185 -19.54 -8.04 14.71
C ILE A 185 -20.94 -7.48 15.03
N THR A 186 -21.56 -6.73 14.12
CA THR A 186 -22.94 -6.26 14.34
C THR A 186 -23.92 -7.41 14.50
N VAL A 187 -23.78 -8.45 13.69
CA VAL A 187 -24.67 -9.61 13.74
C VAL A 187 -24.50 -10.34 15.06
N THR A 188 -23.26 -10.64 15.49
CA THR A 188 -23.02 -11.32 16.77
C THR A 188 -23.51 -10.50 17.96
N LEU A 189 -23.33 -9.17 17.96
CA LEU A 189 -23.89 -8.30 19.00
C LEU A 189 -25.42 -8.31 19.04
N ILE A 190 -26.08 -8.33 17.87
CA ILE A 190 -27.55 -8.43 17.81
C ILE A 190 -28.02 -9.79 18.32
N VAL A 191 -27.36 -10.89 17.95
CA VAL A 191 -27.69 -12.22 18.49
C VAL A 191 -27.49 -12.25 20.00
N HIS A 192 -26.45 -11.59 20.51
CA HIS A 192 -26.15 -11.52 21.94
C HIS A 192 -27.23 -10.82 22.78
N LEU A 193 -28.09 -10.00 22.16
CA LEU A 193 -29.27 -9.43 22.84
C LEU A 193 -30.27 -10.50 23.27
N PHE A 194 -30.39 -11.59 22.51
CA PHE A 194 -31.42 -12.61 22.70
C PHE A 194 -30.89 -13.87 23.37
N ILE A 195 -29.65 -14.26 23.06
CA ILE A 195 -29.03 -15.50 23.51
C ILE A 195 -27.63 -15.19 24.03
N ASP A 196 -27.17 -15.94 25.03
CA ASP A 196 -25.79 -15.81 25.48
C ASP A 196 -24.80 -16.42 24.49
N VAL A 197 -23.96 -15.56 23.92
CA VAL A 197 -22.97 -15.94 22.90
C VAL A 197 -21.62 -15.23 23.12
N PHE A 198 -21.23 -14.95 24.37
CA PHE A 198 -19.97 -14.24 24.70
C PHE A 198 -18.75 -14.77 23.90
N PRO A 199 -18.46 -16.08 23.84
CA PRO A 199 -17.23 -16.54 23.21
C PRO A 199 -17.23 -16.38 21.68
N LEU A 200 -18.41 -16.24 21.06
CA LEU A 200 -18.53 -16.05 19.62
C LEU A 200 -18.28 -14.59 19.22
N ILE A 201 -18.42 -13.65 20.16
CA ILE A 201 -18.12 -12.23 19.94
C ILE A 201 -16.61 -12.06 19.72
N ASP A 202 -15.76 -12.62 20.60
CA ASP A 202 -14.30 -12.52 20.48
C ASP A 202 -13.79 -13.11 19.17
N VAL A 203 -14.27 -14.31 18.84
CA VAL A 203 -13.91 -14.98 17.59
C VAL A 203 -14.33 -14.15 16.39
N SER A 204 -15.54 -13.57 16.40
CA SER A 204 -16.01 -12.68 15.34
C SER A 204 -15.12 -11.45 15.21
N TYR A 205 -14.74 -10.81 16.31
CA TYR A 205 -13.86 -9.66 16.32
C TYR A 205 -12.49 -9.97 15.70
N VAL A 206 -11.83 -11.04 16.15
CA VAL A 206 -10.47 -11.39 15.71
C VAL A 206 -10.46 -11.88 14.26
N LEU A 207 -11.43 -12.72 13.86
CA LEU A 207 -11.54 -13.17 12.47
C LEU A 207 -11.81 -12.00 11.51
N SER A 208 -12.70 -11.09 11.92
CA SER A 208 -12.99 -9.88 11.14
C SER A 208 -11.76 -8.97 11.05
N ALA A 209 -10.96 -8.87 12.12
CA ALA A 209 -9.69 -8.15 12.14
C ALA A 209 -8.67 -8.72 11.14
N LEU A 210 -8.46 -10.04 11.17
CA LEU A 210 -7.53 -10.76 10.30
C LEU A 210 -7.93 -10.65 8.83
N ALA A 211 -9.23 -10.78 8.55
CA ALA A 211 -9.76 -10.61 7.21
C ALA A 211 -9.59 -9.16 6.73
N MET A 212 -9.95 -8.17 7.55
CA MET A 212 -9.75 -6.75 7.24
C MET A 212 -8.27 -6.44 6.95
N TYR A 213 -7.36 -6.92 7.79
CA TYR A 213 -5.91 -6.78 7.62
C TYR A 213 -5.46 -7.34 6.26
N SER A 214 -5.91 -8.55 5.92
CA SER A 214 -5.56 -9.22 4.66
C SER A 214 -6.03 -8.44 3.42
N PHE A 215 -7.25 -7.88 3.47
CA PHE A 215 -7.78 -7.06 2.37
C PHE A 215 -7.04 -5.73 2.20
N ILE A 216 -6.69 -5.06 3.30
CA ILE A 216 -5.93 -3.80 3.26
C ILE A 216 -4.51 -4.04 2.75
N LEU A 217 -3.83 -5.07 3.26
CA LEU A 217 -2.51 -5.46 2.78
C LEU A 217 -2.55 -5.79 1.27
N SER A 218 -3.57 -6.53 0.83
CA SER A 218 -3.77 -6.85 -0.59
C SER A 218 -4.05 -5.62 -1.46
N ASP A 219 -4.67 -4.57 -0.92
CA ASP A 219 -4.87 -3.31 -1.63
C ASP A 219 -3.55 -2.56 -1.78
N GLN A 220 -2.78 -2.44 -0.70
CA GLN A 220 -1.50 -1.73 -0.71
C GLN A 220 -0.48 -2.39 -1.65
N ILE A 221 -0.34 -3.72 -1.59
CA ILE A 221 0.53 -4.47 -2.51
C ILE A 221 0.13 -4.23 -3.98
N GLU A 222 -1.16 -4.17 -4.29
CA GLU A 222 -1.64 -3.93 -5.65
C GLU A 222 -1.40 -2.47 -6.09
N GLN A 223 -1.53 -1.51 -5.18
CA GLN A 223 -1.22 -0.11 -5.45
C GLN A 223 0.28 0.08 -5.72
N ASP A 224 1.14 -0.50 -4.90
CA ASP A 224 2.60 -0.47 -5.07
C ASP A 224 3.02 -1.12 -6.39
N ARG A 225 2.43 -2.29 -6.72
CA ARG A 225 2.69 -2.97 -7.99
C ARG A 225 2.29 -2.13 -9.19
N ARG A 226 1.14 -1.43 -9.12
CA ARG A 226 0.70 -0.52 -10.19
C ARG A 226 1.62 0.68 -10.34
N GLN A 227 2.10 1.23 -9.23
CA GLN A 227 3.06 2.34 -9.26
C GLN A 227 4.39 1.90 -9.87
N GLN A 228 4.90 0.73 -9.48
CA GLN A 228 6.13 0.18 -10.06
C GLN A 228 5.99 -0.08 -11.56
N GLN A 229 4.84 -0.60 -12.01
CA GLN A 229 4.58 -0.79 -13.44
C GLN A 229 4.52 0.52 -14.22
N LYS A 230 3.97 1.59 -13.64
CA LYS A 230 3.98 2.92 -14.28
C LYS A 230 5.40 3.45 -14.42
N ILE A 231 6.24 3.30 -13.38
CA ILE A 231 7.65 3.73 -13.42
C ILE A 231 8.41 2.96 -14.51
N VAL A 232 8.25 1.63 -14.58
CA VAL A 232 8.90 0.81 -15.61
C VAL A 232 8.46 1.21 -17.01
N ARG A 233 7.16 1.48 -17.24
CA ARG A 233 6.66 1.95 -18.54
C ARG A 233 7.24 3.31 -18.93
N GLN A 234 7.26 4.26 -17.99
CA GLN A 234 7.87 5.58 -18.24
C GLN A 234 9.35 5.47 -18.57
N GLN A 235 10.09 4.58 -17.91
CA GLN A 235 11.49 4.32 -18.24
C GLN A 235 11.66 3.74 -19.65
N GLN A 236 10.76 2.83 -20.07
CA GLN A 236 10.77 2.28 -21.43
C GLN A 236 10.45 3.34 -22.49
N GLU A 237 9.47 4.20 -22.22
CA GLU A 237 9.11 5.32 -23.11
C GLU A 237 10.29 6.28 -23.27
N ILE A 238 10.93 6.69 -22.16
CA ILE A 238 12.13 7.54 -22.20
C ILE A 238 13.28 6.85 -22.96
N ALA A 239 13.51 5.56 -22.73
CA ALA A 239 14.56 4.82 -23.44
C ALA A 239 14.28 4.76 -24.95
N HIS A 240 13.02 4.54 -25.34
CA HIS A 240 12.60 4.54 -26.73
C HIS A 240 12.75 5.92 -27.39
N GLU A 241 12.35 6.99 -26.70
CA GLU A 241 12.55 8.37 -27.17
C GLU A 241 14.04 8.72 -27.29
N ARG A 242 14.88 8.34 -26.33
CA ARG A 242 16.33 8.51 -26.44
C ARG A 242 16.90 7.76 -27.65
N ALA A 243 16.46 6.53 -27.88
CA ALA A 243 16.86 5.75 -29.05
C ALA A 243 16.41 6.41 -30.37
N SER A 244 15.20 6.96 -30.43
CA SER A 244 14.70 7.64 -31.64
C SER A 244 15.44 8.94 -31.92
N VAL A 245 15.76 9.75 -30.89
CA VAL A 245 16.65 10.91 -31.03
C VAL A 245 18.04 10.51 -31.51
N MET A 246 18.59 9.41 -30.97
CA MET A 246 19.86 8.83 -31.42
C MET A 246 19.84 8.48 -32.92
N VAL A 247 18.74 7.92 -33.43
CA VAL A 247 18.58 7.65 -34.86
C VAL A 247 18.48 8.94 -35.69
N LEU A 248 17.78 9.96 -35.20
CA LEU A 248 17.64 11.25 -35.90
C LEU A 248 18.95 12.04 -35.99
N GLN A 249 19.88 11.86 -35.05
CA GLN A 249 21.21 12.48 -35.12
C GLN A 249 22.08 11.91 -36.27
N MET A 250 21.75 10.74 -36.81
CA MET A 250 22.32 10.25 -38.07
C MET A 250 21.44 10.74 -39.23
N ARG A 251 21.97 11.54 -40.16
CA ARG A 251 21.24 11.98 -41.38
C ARG A 251 20.87 10.73 -42.24
N PRO A 252 19.62 10.22 -42.25
CA PRO A 252 19.31 8.94 -42.90
C PRO A 252 19.53 8.98 -44.41
N HIS A 253 19.29 10.14 -45.01
CA HIS A 253 19.57 10.40 -46.42
C HIS A 253 21.07 10.31 -46.74
N PHE A 254 21.96 10.73 -45.83
CA PHE A 254 23.40 10.61 -46.02
C PHE A 254 23.85 9.14 -46.07
N ILE A 255 23.30 8.31 -45.17
CA ILE A 255 23.56 6.86 -45.18
C ILE A 255 23.12 6.26 -46.53
N TYR A 256 21.90 6.56 -46.96
CA TYR A 256 21.37 6.08 -48.24
C TYR A 256 22.22 6.55 -49.43
N ASN A 257 22.54 7.85 -49.50
CA ASN A 257 23.35 8.43 -50.57
C ASN A 257 24.74 7.80 -50.63
N THR A 258 25.37 7.61 -49.48
CA THR A 258 26.69 6.99 -49.40
C THR A 258 26.66 5.56 -49.91
N LEU A 259 25.65 4.76 -49.51
CA LEU A 259 25.49 3.38 -49.99
C LEU A 259 25.20 3.32 -51.49
N MET A 260 24.36 4.21 -52.02
CA MET A 260 24.06 4.27 -53.45
C MET A 260 25.27 4.73 -54.27
N SER A 261 26.08 5.66 -53.74
CA SER A 261 27.34 6.07 -54.35
C SER A 261 28.34 4.91 -54.39
N ILE A 262 28.53 4.20 -53.27
CA ILE A 262 29.36 2.99 -53.22
C ILE A 262 28.87 1.95 -54.25
N TYR A 263 27.55 1.69 -54.30
CA TYR A 263 26.96 0.74 -55.26
C TYR A 263 27.30 1.10 -56.71
N SER A 264 27.18 2.38 -57.08
CA SER A 264 27.53 2.87 -58.41
C SER A 264 29.02 2.72 -58.72
N LEU A 265 29.87 3.10 -57.76
CA LEU A 265 31.33 3.08 -57.88
C LEU A 265 31.89 1.65 -57.94
N CYS A 266 31.24 0.65 -57.33
CA CYS A 266 31.67 -0.74 -57.44
C CYS A 266 31.87 -1.21 -58.89
N ARG A 267 31.13 -0.63 -59.85
CA ARG A 267 31.28 -0.94 -61.29
C ARG A 267 32.14 0.08 -62.04
N LEU A 268 32.09 1.35 -61.65
CA LEU A 268 32.75 2.45 -62.37
C LEU A 268 34.19 2.68 -61.93
N ASP A 269 34.44 2.63 -60.63
CA ASP A 269 35.75 2.83 -59.99
C ASP A 269 35.83 2.01 -58.69
N PRO A 270 36.25 0.73 -58.78
CA PRO A 270 36.32 -0.17 -57.62
C PRO A 270 37.30 0.31 -56.53
N GLN A 271 38.37 1.01 -56.90
CA GLN A 271 39.36 1.51 -55.94
C GLN A 271 38.74 2.64 -55.10
N LYS A 272 38.03 3.57 -55.75
CA LYS A 272 37.29 4.62 -55.06
C LYS A 272 36.14 4.07 -54.22
N ALA A 273 35.43 3.05 -54.70
CA ALA A 273 34.40 2.35 -53.90
C ALA A 273 34.97 1.76 -52.60
N GLN A 274 36.15 1.13 -52.67
CA GLN A 274 36.84 0.56 -51.51
C GLN A 274 37.23 1.66 -50.49
N GLN A 275 37.75 2.79 -50.97
CA GLN A 275 38.12 3.92 -50.13
C GLN A 275 36.90 4.51 -49.40
N ILE A 276 35.83 4.82 -50.13
CA ILE A 276 34.59 5.37 -49.54
C ILE A 276 33.97 4.40 -48.54
N THR A 277 34.03 3.09 -48.82
CA THR A 277 33.54 2.07 -47.88
C THR A 277 34.31 2.11 -46.55
N MET A 278 35.64 2.27 -46.60
CA MET A 278 36.47 2.38 -45.40
C MET A 278 36.17 3.67 -44.64
N ASP A 279 36.08 4.80 -45.34
CA ASP A 279 35.79 6.11 -44.73
C ASP A 279 34.40 6.13 -44.11
N PHE A 280 33.41 5.54 -44.77
CA PHE A 280 32.05 5.39 -44.25
C PHE A 280 32.00 4.47 -43.03
N THR A 281 32.76 3.38 -43.03
CA THR A 281 32.87 2.48 -41.85
C THR A 281 33.51 3.22 -40.66
N ASN A 282 34.55 4.02 -40.92
CA ASN A 282 35.19 4.86 -39.91
C ASN A 282 34.24 5.92 -39.35
N TYR A 283 33.47 6.58 -40.22
CA TYR A 283 32.42 7.52 -39.85
C TYR A 283 31.37 6.85 -38.95
N LEU A 284 30.79 5.70 -39.37
CA LEU A 284 29.77 4.98 -38.60
C LEU A 284 30.29 4.56 -37.22
N ARG A 285 31.51 4.02 -37.15
CA ARG A 285 32.14 3.62 -35.88
C ARG A 285 32.32 4.81 -34.94
N LYS A 286 32.80 5.95 -35.45
CA LYS A 286 32.95 7.18 -34.66
C LYS A 286 31.59 7.71 -34.21
N ASN A 287 30.60 7.75 -35.10
CA ASN A 287 29.26 8.24 -34.81
C ASN A 287 28.56 7.38 -33.74
N PHE A 288 28.60 6.05 -33.83
CA PHE A 288 28.03 5.18 -32.78
C PHE A 288 28.68 5.36 -31.41
N ASN A 289 30.01 5.53 -31.34
CA ASN A 289 30.71 5.85 -30.09
C ASN A 289 30.33 7.24 -29.57
N ALA A 290 30.17 8.20 -30.47
CA ALA A 290 29.76 9.58 -30.18
C ALA A 290 28.37 9.61 -29.53
N VAL A 291 27.43 8.82 -30.05
CA VAL A 291 26.04 8.78 -29.54
C VAL A 291 25.94 7.98 -28.23
N ALA A 292 26.76 6.95 -28.03
CA ALA A 292 26.80 6.20 -26.76
C ALA A 292 27.31 7.05 -25.58
N THR A 293 27.92 8.21 -25.86
CA THR A 293 28.51 9.09 -24.85
C THR A 293 27.53 10.22 -24.49
N GLU A 294 26.75 10.07 -23.40
CA GLU A 294 25.80 11.09 -22.90
C GLU A 294 26.49 12.35 -22.28
N SER A 295 27.75 12.61 -22.58
CA SER A 295 28.55 13.66 -21.94
C SER A 295 29.22 14.62 -22.94
N THR A 296 29.71 15.75 -22.45
CA THR A 296 30.51 16.68 -23.26
C THR A 296 31.83 16.03 -23.66
N ILE A 297 32.25 16.15 -24.92
CA ILE A 297 33.53 15.67 -25.44
C ILE A 297 34.45 16.86 -25.75
N PRO A 298 35.79 16.67 -25.74
CA PRO A 298 36.71 17.70 -26.21
C PRO A 298 36.40 18.08 -27.66
N PHE A 299 36.56 19.36 -28.00
CA PHE A 299 36.39 19.83 -29.38
C PHE A 299 37.28 19.11 -30.38
N SER A 300 38.48 18.68 -29.98
CA SER A 300 39.35 17.85 -30.83
C SER A 300 38.68 16.55 -31.27
N THR A 301 37.96 15.87 -30.37
CA THR A 301 37.22 14.64 -30.68
C THR A 301 36.04 14.92 -31.60
N GLU A 302 35.30 16.01 -31.36
CA GLU A 302 34.19 16.43 -32.22
C GLU A 302 34.67 16.82 -33.64
N LEU A 303 35.81 17.50 -33.74
CA LEU A 303 36.45 17.84 -35.00
C LEU A 303 36.90 16.58 -35.77
N GLU A 304 37.42 15.57 -35.07
CA GLU A 304 37.76 14.28 -35.68
C GLU A 304 36.54 13.51 -36.21
N HIS A 305 35.38 13.66 -35.57
CA HIS A 305 34.12 13.08 -36.04
C HIS A 305 33.65 13.81 -37.31
N THR A 306 33.70 15.14 -37.27
CA THR A 306 33.34 16.01 -38.39
C THR A 306 34.23 15.78 -39.61
N ARG A 307 35.54 15.58 -39.41
CA ARG A 307 36.47 15.21 -40.49
C ARG A 307 36.11 13.88 -41.15
N ALA A 308 35.72 12.87 -40.37
CA ALA A 308 35.30 11.58 -40.93
C ALA A 308 34.00 11.70 -41.74
N TYR A 309 33.08 12.55 -41.30
CA TYR A 309 31.88 12.89 -42.07
C TYR A 309 32.22 13.60 -43.40
N LEU A 310 33.02 14.67 -43.33
CA LEU A 310 33.41 15.45 -44.49
C LEU A 310 34.26 14.66 -45.49
N ALA A 311 35.08 13.71 -45.04
CA ALA A 311 35.82 12.82 -45.95
C ALA A 311 34.87 12.00 -46.84
N VAL A 312 33.77 11.51 -46.28
CA VAL A 312 32.76 10.74 -47.02
C VAL A 312 31.95 11.64 -47.97
N GLU A 313 31.62 12.86 -47.57
CA GLU A 313 30.97 13.87 -48.44
C GLU A 313 31.91 14.32 -49.57
N GLN A 314 33.17 14.65 -49.27
CA GLN A 314 34.16 15.08 -50.27
C GLN A 314 34.44 14.00 -51.31
N ALA A 315 34.48 12.73 -50.90
CA ALA A 315 34.64 11.64 -51.85
C ALA A 315 33.44 11.48 -52.81
N GLN A 316 32.25 11.97 -52.42
CA GLN A 316 31.02 11.99 -53.24
C GLN A 316 30.93 13.22 -54.15
N TYR A 317 31.43 14.38 -53.69
CA TYR A 317 31.33 15.66 -54.42
C TYR A 317 32.62 16.07 -55.15
N GLU A 318 33.69 15.26 -55.05
CA GLU A 318 34.98 15.48 -55.73
C GLU A 318 35.44 16.94 -55.62
N ASP A 319 35.72 17.61 -56.74
CA ASP A 319 36.25 18.97 -56.80
C ASP A 319 35.22 20.06 -56.43
N MET A 320 33.95 19.69 -56.21
CA MET A 320 32.89 20.65 -55.88
C MET A 320 32.81 20.98 -54.38
N LEU A 321 33.48 20.22 -53.50
CA LEU A 321 33.47 20.45 -52.05
C LEU A 321 34.87 20.74 -51.51
N ILE A 322 35.17 22.02 -51.33
CA ILE A 322 36.41 22.50 -50.71
C ILE A 322 36.15 22.74 -49.22
N VAL A 323 36.92 22.06 -48.36
CA VAL A 323 36.82 22.21 -46.90
C VAL A 323 38.09 22.86 -46.38
N ASP A 324 37.93 23.99 -45.70
CA ASP A 324 39.00 24.67 -44.98
C ASP A 324 38.73 24.63 -43.47
N TYR A 325 39.79 24.44 -42.67
CA TYR A 325 39.69 24.26 -41.22
C TYR A 325 40.43 25.39 -40.49
N ASP A 326 39.74 26.50 -40.22
CA ASP A 326 40.28 27.58 -39.39
C ASP A 326 39.78 27.46 -37.94
N THR A 327 40.61 26.87 -37.06
CA THR A 327 40.25 26.57 -35.67
C THR A 327 41.29 27.13 -34.67
N PRO A 328 41.30 28.46 -34.43
CA PRO A 328 42.28 29.10 -33.55
C PRO A 328 42.12 28.74 -32.06
N PHE A 329 40.95 28.24 -31.66
CA PHE A 329 40.66 27.79 -30.29
C PHE A 329 40.13 26.35 -30.32
N THR A 330 40.84 25.42 -29.68
CA THR A 330 40.48 23.99 -29.66
C THR A 330 40.23 23.44 -28.26
N ASN A 331 40.49 24.25 -27.22
CA ASN A 331 40.51 23.78 -25.84
C ASN A 331 39.19 24.08 -25.10
N PHE A 332 38.09 23.51 -25.61
CA PHE A 332 36.79 23.57 -24.96
C PHE A 332 36.04 22.24 -25.13
N ARG A 333 34.95 22.08 -24.39
CA ARG A 333 34.09 20.90 -24.46
C ARG A 333 32.71 21.29 -24.96
N LEU A 334 32.11 20.42 -25.74
CA LEU A 334 30.76 20.57 -26.28
C LEU A 334 30.04 19.22 -26.30
N PRO A 335 28.70 19.19 -26.34
CA PRO A 335 27.97 17.96 -26.58
C PRO A 335 28.45 17.29 -27.88
N SER A 336 28.53 15.97 -27.85
CA SER A 336 28.85 15.15 -29.02
C SER A 336 27.88 15.41 -30.18
N LEU A 337 28.37 15.38 -31.43
CA LEU A 337 27.60 15.58 -32.66
C LEU A 337 26.93 16.96 -32.80
N THR A 338 27.51 17.99 -32.19
CA THR A 338 27.05 19.38 -32.30
C THR A 338 27.60 20.07 -33.55
N LEU A 339 28.79 19.71 -34.02
CA LEU A 339 29.47 20.38 -35.14
C LEU A 339 28.98 19.85 -36.49
N GLN A 340 28.72 18.55 -36.60
CA GLN A 340 28.29 17.91 -37.85
C GLN A 340 27.01 18.53 -38.48
N PRO A 341 25.98 18.95 -37.72
CA PRO A 341 24.78 19.56 -38.29
C PRO A 341 24.98 20.94 -38.93
N ILE A 342 26.05 21.67 -38.57
CA ILE A 342 26.26 23.08 -38.92
C ILE A 342 27.40 23.34 -39.90
N VAL A 343 28.18 22.32 -40.24
CA VAL A 343 29.23 22.38 -41.28
C VAL A 343 28.69 22.13 -42.68
#